data_AF-A0A7S6MGW7-F1
#
_entry.id   AF-A0A7S6MGW7-F1
#
_cell.length_a   1.000
_cell.length_b   1.000
_cell.length_c   1.000
_cell.angle_alpha   90.00
_cell.angle_beta   90.00
_cell.angle_gamma   90.00
#
_symmetry.space_group_name_H-M   'P 1'
#
loop_
_entity.id
_entity.type
_entity.pdbx_description
1 polymer ?
#
loop_
_entity_poly.entity_id
_entity_poly.type
_entity_poly.pdbx_seq_one_letter_code
_entity_poly.pdbx_strand_id
1 'polypeptide(L)' 'MIKIVKKVIAAINPKFSIGDEVNYTNPQGVDFGKRKILGIEIWEEYHGDNRVRYFLSDSDTPWFPVGETCLTKSL' A
#
# COMPACT_ATOMS: atom_id res chain seq x y z
N MET A 1 -30.74 -23.53 -12.31
CA MET A 1 -29.36 -23.21 -12.72
C MET A 1 -28.99 -21.86 -12.13
N ILE A 2 -28.09 -21.80 -11.16
CA ILE A 2 -27.62 -20.54 -10.56
C ILE A 2 -26.26 -20.22 -11.17
N LYS A 3 -26.16 -19.14 -11.96
CA LYS A 3 -24.88 -18.62 -12.44
C LYS A 3 -24.18 -17.92 -11.28
N ILE A 4 -23.21 -18.58 -10.67
CA ILE A 4 -22.28 -17.94 -9.74
C ILE A 4 -21.40 -17.01 -10.57
N VAL A 5 -21.71 -15.72 -10.54
CA VAL A 5 -20.84 -14.68 -11.11
C VAL A 5 -19.67 -14.54 -10.15
N LYS A 6 -18.58 -15.28 -10.39
CA LYS A 6 -17.30 -14.99 -9.73
C LYS A 6 -16.90 -13.59 -10.18
N LYS A 7 -17.12 -12.58 -9.32
CA LYS A 7 -16.53 -11.25 -9.46
C LYS A 7 -15.01 -11.49 -9.51
N VAL A 8 -14.43 -11.42 -10.71
CA VAL A 8 -12.98 -11.47 -10.87
C VAL A 8 -12.49 -10.17 -10.27
N ILE A 9 -12.17 -10.20 -8.98
CA ILE A 9 -11.37 -9.15 -8.37
C ILE A 9 -10.03 -9.27 -9.09
N ALA A 10 -9.69 -8.27 -9.90
CA ALA A 10 -8.36 -8.20 -10.50
C ALA A 10 -7.34 -8.45 -9.39
N ALA A 11 -6.50 -9.47 -9.55
CA ALA A 11 -5.51 -9.82 -8.54
C ALA A 11 -4.55 -8.62 -8.39
N ILE A 12 -4.70 -7.88 -7.30
CA ILE A 12 -3.80 -6.79 -6.99
C ILE A 12 -2.55 -7.39 -6.38
N ASN A 13 -1.44 -7.20 -7.08
CA ASN A 13 -0.13 -7.63 -6.63
C ASN A 13 0.60 -6.43 -6.02
N PRO A 14 0.84 -6.42 -4.70
CA PRO A 14 1.61 -5.37 -4.04
C PRO A 14 3.05 -5.35 -4.57
N LYS A 15 3.60 -4.16 -4.82
CA LYS A 15 4.99 -3.98 -5.28
C LYS A 15 6.04 -4.27 -4.21
N PHE A 16 5.70 -4.02 -2.95
CA PHE A 16 6.55 -4.21 -1.77
C PHE A 16 5.99 -5.27 -0.83
N SER A 17 6.86 -5.90 -0.05
CA SER A 17 6.53 -6.93 0.94
C SER A 17 6.77 -6.45 2.36
N ILE A 18 6.10 -7.08 3.34
CA ILE A 18 6.37 -6.85 4.76
C ILE A 18 7.85 -7.16 5.04
N GLY A 19 8.52 -6.23 5.70
CA GLY A 19 9.93 -6.31 6.02
C GLY A 19 10.85 -5.55 5.06
N ASP A 20 10.37 -5.17 3.87
CA ASP A 20 11.15 -4.39 2.91
C ASP A 20 11.52 -3.01 3.47
N GLU A 21 12.72 -2.54 3.13
CA GLU A 21 13.15 -1.16 3.37
C GLU A 21 12.81 -0.28 2.15
N VAL A 22 12.10 0.81 2.38
CA VAL A 22 11.61 1.74 1.36
C VAL A 22 11.92 3.18 1.75
N ASN A 23 12.11 4.06 0.76
CA ASN A 23 12.09 5.49 1.01
C ASN A 23 10.64 5.97 0.94
N TYR A 24 10.21 6.73 1.95
CA TYR A 24 8.85 7.27 2.04
C TYR A 24 8.83 8.77 1.76
N THR A 25 8.06 9.17 0.74
CA THR A 25 7.77 10.57 0.42
C THR A 25 6.26 10.78 0.39
N ASN A 26 5.75 11.78 1.10
CA ASN A 26 4.31 12.07 1.08
C ASN A 26 3.87 12.68 -0.28
N PRO A 27 2.56 12.81 -0.55
CA PRO A 27 2.07 13.40 -1.80
C PRO A 27 2.51 14.85 -2.05
N GLN A 28 2.92 15.58 -1.02
CA GLN A 28 3.46 16.94 -1.09
C GLN A 28 4.96 16.98 -1.39
N GLY A 29 5.63 15.82 -1.53
CA GLY A 29 7.05 15.73 -1.84
C GLY A 29 7.98 15.82 -0.62
N VAL A 30 7.45 15.78 0.60
CA VAL A 30 8.27 15.76 1.82
C VAL A 30 8.83 14.35 2.01
N ASP A 31 10.15 14.25 2.07
CA ASP A 31 10.88 13.01 2.30
C ASP A 31 11.01 12.73 3.80
N PHE A 32 10.55 11.56 4.23
CA PHE A 32 10.66 11.08 5.60
C PHE A 32 11.84 10.11 5.77
N GLY A 33 12.52 9.76 4.68
CA GLY A 33 13.66 8.85 4.64
C GLY A 33 13.28 7.37 4.58
N LYS A 34 14.25 6.51 4.92
CA LYS A 34 14.10 5.06 4.92
C LYS A 34 13.15 4.60 6.02
N ARG A 35 12.24 3.68 5.70
CA ARG A 35 11.28 3.04 6.60
C ARG A 35 11.11 1.57 6.24
N LYS A 36 10.61 0.78 7.20
CA LYS A 36 10.29 -0.63 7.00
C LYS A 36 8.80 -0.84 6.78
N ILE A 37 8.41 -1.68 5.83
CA ILE A 37 7.01 -2.11 5.68
C ILE A 37 6.63 -3.03 6.84
N LEU A 38 5.61 -2.64 7.61
CA LEU A 38 5.08 -3.42 8.73
C LEU A 38 3.84 -4.22 8.37
N GLY A 39 3.04 -3.72 7.42
CA GLY A 39 1.76 -4.31 7.06
C GLY A 39 1.30 -3.85 5.67
N ILE A 40 0.41 -4.63 5.08
CA ILE A 40 -0.16 -4.40 3.75
C ILE A 40 -1.66 -4.61 3.86
N GLU A 41 -2.42 -3.68 3.31
CA GLU A 41 -3.88 -3.77 3.19
C GLU A 41 -4.34 -3.45 1.77
N ILE A 42 -5.50 -4.00 1.40
CA ILE A 42 -6.19 -3.66 0.17
C ILE A 42 -7.44 -2.88 0.56
N TRP A 43 -7.51 -1.63 0.14
CA TRP A 43 -8.64 -0.74 0.39
C TRP A 43 -9.50 -0.67 -0.88
N GLU A 44 -10.78 -0.98 -0.77
CA GLU A 44 -11.75 -0.78 -1.84
C GLU A 44 -12.12 0.72 -1.87
N GLU A 45 -11.76 1.43 -2.93
CA GLU A 45 -12.21 2.81 -3.08
C GLU A 45 -13.66 2.86 -3.56
N TYR A 46 -14.36 3.97 -3.26
CA TYR A 46 -15.77 4.19 -3.60
C TYR A 46 -16.13 3.99 -5.08
N HIS A 47 -15.14 4.02 -5.99
CA HIS A 47 -15.32 3.81 -7.42
C HIS A 47 -15.03 2.38 -7.89
N GLY A 48 -14.78 1.43 -6.99
CA GLY A 48 -14.57 0.01 -7.30
C GLY A 48 -13.12 -0.35 -7.65
N ASP A 49 -12.20 0.61 -7.63
CA ASP A 49 -10.78 0.36 -7.76
C ASP A 49 -10.18 0.04 -6.38
N ASN A 50 -9.70 -1.19 -6.24
CA ASN A 50 -8.95 -1.59 -5.05
C ASN A 50 -7.53 -0.97 -5.11
N ARG A 51 -7.02 -0.48 -3.98
CA ARG A 51 -5.65 0.05 -3.88
C ARG A 51 -4.86 -0.62 -2.76
N VAL A 52 -3.59 -0.89 -3.03
CA VAL A 52 -2.64 -1.35 -2.01
C VAL A 52 -2.24 -0.18 -1.12
N ARG A 53 -2.27 -0.43 0.19
CA ARG A 53 -1.89 0.50 1.24
C ARG A 53 -0.85 -0.17 2.15
N TYR A 54 0.09 0.63 2.65
CA TYR A 54 1.25 0.15 3.40
C TYR A 54 1.38 0.84 4.75
N PHE A 55 1.62 0.07 5.80
CA PHE A 55 1.97 0.59 7.12
C PHE A 55 3.49 0.61 7.26
N LEU A 56 4.03 1.70 7.80
CA LEU A 56 5.47 1.94 7.89
C LEU A 56 5.93 2.00 9.34
N SER A 57 7.17 1.54 9.60
CA SER A 57 7.83 1.73 10.90
C SER A 57 8.10 3.21 11.19
N ASP A 58 8.39 3.55 12.45
CA ASP A 58 8.98 4.83 12.85
C ASP A 58 8.31 6.07 12.21
N SER A 59 7.00 5.97 12.04
CA SER A 59 6.13 7.07 11.63
C SER A 59 5.45 7.60 12.89
N ASP A 60 5.20 8.91 12.93
CA ASP A 60 4.38 9.51 13.99
C ASP A 60 2.92 9.02 13.95
N THR A 61 2.53 8.40 12.84
CA THR A 61 1.19 7.85 12.59
C THR A 61 1.28 6.43 12.02
N PRO A 62 1.76 5.44 12.79
CA PRO A 62 1.95 4.06 12.31
C PRO A 62 0.63 3.32 12.01
N TRP A 63 -0.51 3.91 12.38
CA TRP A 63 -1.86 3.45 12.04
C TRP A 63 -2.42 4.05 10.75
N PHE A 64 -1.71 5.01 10.12
CA PHE A 64 -2.15 5.63 8.89
C PHE A 64 -1.39 5.02 7.70
N PRO A 65 -2.05 4.23 6.84
CA PRO A 65 -1.35 3.56 5.78
C PRO A 65 -1.18 4.48 4.55
N VAL A 66 -0.04 4.35 3.89
CA VAL A 66 0.34 5.18 2.74
C VAL A 66 0.09 4.45 1.43
N GLY A 67 -0.11 5.21 0.35
CA GLY A 67 -0.28 4.62 -0.99
C GLY A 67 1.04 4.11 -1.55
N GLU A 68 0.99 3.10 -2.43
CA GLU A 68 2.18 2.57 -3.12
C GLU A 68 3.00 3.65 -3.85
N THR A 69 2.33 4.68 -4.37
CA THR A 69 2.94 5.81 -5.07
C THR A 69 3.82 6.69 -4.18
N CYS A 70 3.69 6.58 -2.86
CA CYS A 70 4.51 7.31 -1.88
C CYS A 70 5.84 6.61 -1.59
N LEU A 71 6.07 5.42 -2.18
CA LEU A 71 7.17 4.53 -1.83
C LEU A 71 8.08 4.26 -3.01
N THR A 72 9.39 4.25 -2.75
CA THR A 72 10.40 3.79 -3.70
C THR A 72 11.31 2.77 -3.04
N LYS A 73 11.90 1.86 -3.84
CA LYS A 73 12.89 0.91 -3.31
C LYS A 73 14.07 1.67 -2.74
N SER A 74 14.49 1.29 -1.54
CA SER A 74 15.76 1.78 -1.01
C SER A 74 16.90 1.20 -1.84
N LEU A 75 17.84 2.08 -2.23
CA LEU A 75 19.15 1.67 -2.75
C LEU A 75 20.04 1.20 -1.59
#